data_AF-A0AAQ4FHL3-F1
#
_entry.id   AF-A0AAQ4FHL3-F1
#
_cell.length_a   1.000
_cell.length_b   1.000
_cell.length_c   1.000
_cell.angle_alpha   90.00
_cell.angle_beta   90.00
_cell.angle_gamma   90.00
#
_symmetry.space_group_name_H-M   'P 1'
#
loop_
_entity.id
_entity.type
_entity.pdbx_description
1 polymer ?
#
loop_
_entity_poly.entity_id
_entity_poly.type
_entity_poly.pdbx_seq_one_letter_code
_entity_poly.pdbx_strand_id
1 'polypeptide(L)'
;MASRTTWQAAPNMHSTKTTAEEVTAFEQNGIKDLANIIGDSTFAVGEKVTITDLDLIGHVVLALENGSIEKANFPMLAGYYEHVKSALPYLNEVHGPAIDCSKQIWARLK
;
A
#
# COMPACT_ATOMS: atom_id res chain seq x y z
N MET A 1 6.19 -11.92 29.90
CA MET A 1 6.48 -10.54 29.45
C MET A 1 7.13 -10.62 28.08
N ALA A 2 6.34 -10.38 27.02
CA ALA A 2 6.86 -10.42 25.66
C ALA A 2 7.73 -9.19 25.40
N SER A 3 8.96 -9.44 24.94
CA SER A 3 9.94 -8.41 24.58
C SER A 3 9.36 -7.52 23.49
N ARG A 4 9.29 -6.22 23.77
CA ARG A 4 8.88 -5.18 22.84
C ARG A 4 10.03 -5.01 21.85
N THR A 5 9.99 -5.67 20.70
CA THR A 5 10.91 -5.41 19.60
C THR A 5 10.66 -3.99 19.13
N THR A 6 11.43 -3.05 19.65
CA THR A 6 11.54 -1.71 19.14
C THR A 6 12.25 -1.81 17.80
N TRP A 7 11.56 -1.43 16.73
CA TRP A 7 12.20 -1.14 15.45
C TRP A 7 13.19 0.00 15.71
N GLN A 8 14.45 -0.34 15.94
CA GLN A 8 15.53 0.65 15.94
C GLN A 8 15.62 1.17 14.52
N ALA A 9 15.37 2.47 14.34
CA ALA A 9 15.59 3.14 13.08
C ALA A 9 17.04 2.86 12.63
N ALA A 10 17.20 2.44 11.38
CA ALA A 10 18.51 2.18 10.80
C ALA A 10 19.41 3.43 10.97
N PRO A 11 20.68 3.31 11.40
CA PRO A 11 21.51 4.44 11.84
C PRO A 11 21.91 5.47 10.76
N ASN A 12 21.33 5.42 9.57
CA ASN A 12 21.81 6.12 8.39
C ASN A 12 20.70 6.35 7.36
N MET A 13 19.56 6.89 7.80
CA MET A 13 18.62 7.53 6.88
C MET A 13 19.13 8.95 6.59
N HIS A 14 20.05 9.08 5.63
CA HIS A 14 20.47 10.39 5.12
C HIS A 14 19.20 11.14 4.68
N SER A 15 18.97 12.30 5.30
CA SER A 15 17.87 13.24 5.01
C SER A 15 18.06 13.91 3.63
N THR A 16 18.27 13.12 2.59
CA THR A 16 18.16 13.60 1.21
C THR A 16 16.69 13.56 0.85
N LYS A 17 16.11 14.74 0.63
CA LYS A 17 14.75 14.88 0.10
C LYS A 17 14.71 14.13 -1.23
N THR A 18 13.84 13.14 -1.35
CA THR A 18 13.65 12.36 -2.58
C THR A 18 13.40 13.31 -3.75
N THR A 19 14.11 13.13 -4.87
CA THR A 19 13.99 14.01 -6.02
C THR A 19 12.65 13.78 -6.74
N ALA A 20 12.17 14.77 -7.51
CA ALA A 20 10.96 14.61 -8.30
C ALA A 20 11.07 13.45 -9.32
N GLU A 21 12.28 13.20 -9.84
CA GLU A 21 12.58 12.08 -10.73
C GLU A 21 12.48 10.73 -10.01
N GLU A 22 13.00 10.62 -8.80
CA GLU A 22 12.89 9.42 -7.97
C GLU A 22 11.43 9.12 -7.58
N VAL A 23 10.66 10.16 -7.23
CA VAL A 23 9.21 10.02 -6.97
C VAL A 23 8.49 9.53 -8.22
N THR A 24 8.75 10.15 -9.37
CA THR A 24 8.14 9.76 -10.64
C THR A 24 8.52 8.34 -11.03
N ALA A 25 9.78 7.95 -10.86
CA ALA A 25 10.25 6.59 -11.14
C ALA A 25 9.58 5.55 -10.24
N PHE A 26 9.37 5.88 -8.95
CA PHE A 26 8.65 5.01 -8.04
C PHE A 26 7.18 4.86 -8.42
N GLU A 27 6.49 5.95 -8.74
CA GLU A 27 5.10 5.93 -9.19
C GLU A 27 4.94 5.17 -10.51
N GLN A 28 5.85 5.37 -11.46
CA GLN A 28 5.79 4.73 -12.77
C GLN A 28 6.22 3.27 -12.75
N ASN A 29 7.18 2.89 -11.91
CA ASN A 29 7.69 1.51 -11.90
C ASN A 29 6.99 0.72 -10.79
N GLY A 30 7.11 1.13 -9.53
CA GLY A 30 6.56 0.38 -8.41
C GLY A 30 5.03 0.25 -8.43
N ILE A 31 4.31 1.35 -8.66
CA ILE A 31 2.84 1.31 -8.62
C ILE A 31 2.25 0.71 -9.88
N LYS A 32 2.87 0.92 -11.05
CA LYS A 32 2.44 0.20 -12.27
C LYS A 32 2.77 -1.29 -12.20
N ASP A 33 3.87 -1.70 -11.56
CA ASP A 33 4.19 -3.12 -11.38
C ASP A 33 3.17 -3.82 -10.49
N LEU A 34 2.69 -3.15 -9.42
CA LEU A 34 1.55 -3.62 -8.63
C LEU A 34 0.31 -3.83 -9.51
N ALA A 35 0.05 -2.88 -10.41
CA ALA A 35 -1.03 -2.97 -11.38
C ALA A 35 -0.85 -4.19 -12.32
N ASN A 36 0.35 -4.39 -12.85
CA ASN A 36 0.67 -5.51 -13.74
C ASN A 36 0.53 -6.87 -13.03
N ILE A 37 0.86 -6.96 -11.74
CA ILE A 37 0.70 -8.18 -10.94
C ILE A 37 -0.78 -8.54 -10.75
N ILE A 38 -1.65 -7.54 -10.56
CA ILE A 38 -3.11 -7.75 -10.45
C ILE A 38 -3.68 -8.21 -11.80
N GLY A 39 -3.22 -7.60 -12.88
CA GLY A 39 -3.71 -7.87 -14.23
C GLY A 39 -5.18 -7.50 -14.42
N ASP A 40 -5.82 -8.08 -15.44
CA ASP A 40 -7.20 -7.77 -15.83
C ASP A 40 -8.27 -8.57 -15.07
N SER A 41 -7.87 -9.34 -14.05
CA SER A 41 -8.78 -10.21 -13.28
C SER A 41 -9.43 -9.46 -12.11
N THR A 42 -10.55 -9.99 -11.60
CA THR A 42 -11.25 -9.42 -10.44
C THR A 42 -10.37 -9.42 -9.19
N PHE A 43 -9.56 -10.48 -9.02
CA PHE A 43 -8.58 -10.68 -7.96
C PHE A 43 -7.21 -10.98 -8.57
N ALA A 44 -6.15 -10.96 -7.76
CA ALA A 44 -4.76 -11.11 -8.23
C ALA A 44 -4.53 -12.43 -8.99
N VAL A 45 -5.30 -13.48 -8.67
CA VAL A 45 -5.26 -14.76 -9.39
C VAL A 45 -6.68 -15.24 -9.71
N GLY A 46 -7.24 -14.70 -10.79
CA GLY A 46 -8.54 -15.13 -11.34
C GLY A 46 -9.76 -14.52 -10.63
N GLU A 47 -10.82 -15.32 -10.50
CA GLU A 47 -12.16 -14.82 -10.10
C GLU A 47 -12.49 -15.03 -8.61
N LYS A 48 -11.57 -15.57 -7.81
CA LYS A 48 -11.77 -15.81 -6.38
C LYS A 48 -10.64 -15.23 -5.56
N VAL A 49 -10.94 -14.82 -4.34
CA VAL A 49 -9.92 -14.41 -3.35
C VAL A 49 -9.00 -15.59 -3.06
N THR A 50 -7.70 -15.31 -3.09
CA THR A 50 -6.62 -16.24 -2.79
C THR A 50 -5.70 -15.68 -1.72
N ILE A 51 -4.72 -16.48 -1.27
CA ILE A 51 -3.68 -15.99 -0.37
C ILE A 51 -2.84 -14.87 -0.99
N THR A 52 -2.73 -14.84 -2.32
CA THR A 52 -2.05 -13.77 -3.05
C THR A 52 -2.73 -12.42 -2.81
N ASP A 53 -4.07 -12.40 -2.75
CA ASP A 53 -4.81 -11.18 -2.46
C ASP A 53 -4.58 -10.70 -1.02
N LEU A 54 -4.49 -11.63 -0.07
CA LEU A 54 -4.22 -11.31 1.34
C LEU A 54 -2.82 -10.73 1.56
N ASP A 55 -1.82 -11.20 0.81
CA ASP A 55 -0.46 -10.67 0.83
C ASP A 55 -0.41 -9.29 0.16
N LEU A 56 -1.01 -9.17 -1.03
CA LEU A 56 -0.94 -7.96 -1.85
C LEU A 56 -1.74 -6.79 -1.27
N ILE A 57 -2.90 -7.06 -0.67
CA ILE A 57 -3.83 -6.01 -0.24
C ILE A 57 -3.23 -5.11 0.84
N GLY A 58 -2.32 -5.60 1.68
CA GLY A 58 -1.63 -4.77 2.67
C GLY A 58 -0.81 -3.64 2.02
N HIS A 59 -0.15 -3.94 0.90
CA HIS A 59 0.61 -2.96 0.13
C HIS A 59 -0.31 -1.95 -0.56
N VAL A 60 -1.41 -2.44 -1.17
CA VAL A 60 -2.37 -1.58 -1.88
C VAL A 60 -3.11 -0.63 -0.92
N VAL A 61 -3.51 -1.13 0.25
CA VAL A 61 -4.16 -0.32 1.30
C VAL A 61 -3.25 0.84 1.74
N LEU A 62 -1.97 0.55 2.01
CA LEU A 62 -1.02 1.59 2.41
C LEU A 62 -0.86 2.64 1.31
N ALA A 63 -0.67 2.21 0.06
CA ALA A 63 -0.50 3.12 -1.07
C ALA A 63 -1.72 4.03 -1.28
N LEU A 64 -2.93 3.48 -1.27
CA LEU A 64 -4.14 4.24 -1.57
C LEU A 64 -4.64 5.08 -0.39
N GLU A 65 -4.51 4.60 0.84
CA GLU A 65 -5.16 5.24 2.00
C GLU A 65 -4.27 6.20 2.79
N ASN A 66 -2.93 6.13 2.68
CA ASN A 66 -2.05 7.02 3.44
C ASN A 66 -1.98 8.46 2.89
N GLY A 67 -2.50 8.70 1.68
CA GLY A 67 -2.50 10.01 1.01
C GLY A 67 -1.17 10.38 0.34
N SER A 68 -0.34 9.39 -0.01
CA SER A 68 0.90 9.58 -0.76
C SER A 68 0.68 9.63 -2.27
N ILE A 69 -0.40 9.06 -2.78
CA ILE A 69 -0.77 9.08 -4.20
C ILE A 69 -2.23 9.47 -4.40
N GLU A 70 -2.54 10.03 -5.58
CA GLU A 70 -3.91 10.30 -6.00
C GLU A 70 -4.54 9.02 -6.58
N LYS A 71 -5.56 8.47 -5.91
CA LYS A 71 -6.26 7.24 -6.34
C LYS A 71 -6.76 7.32 -7.80
N ALA A 72 -7.13 8.52 -8.26
CA ALA A 72 -7.61 8.76 -9.63
C ALA A 72 -6.58 8.42 -10.71
N ASN A 73 -5.28 8.47 -10.39
CA ASN A 73 -4.21 8.14 -11.33
C ASN A 73 -3.99 6.63 -11.47
N PHE A 74 -4.61 5.81 -10.61
CA PHE A 74 -4.44 4.36 -10.56
C PHE A 74 -5.79 3.63 -10.49
N PRO A 75 -6.68 3.79 -11.49
CA PRO A 75 -8.04 3.26 -11.45
C PRO A 75 -8.09 1.73 -11.32
N MET A 76 -7.10 1.01 -11.87
CA MET A 76 -7.04 -0.45 -11.76
C MET A 76 -6.74 -0.91 -10.33
N LEU A 77 -5.78 -0.28 -9.63
CA LEU A 77 -5.52 -0.55 -8.22
C LEU A 77 -6.74 -0.19 -7.36
N ALA A 78 -7.40 0.93 -7.67
CA ALA A 78 -8.60 1.33 -6.96
C ALA A 78 -9.74 0.31 -7.12
N GLY A 79 -9.97 -0.19 -8.34
CA GLY A 79 -10.97 -1.23 -8.61
C GLY A 79 -10.66 -2.53 -7.87
N TYR A 80 -9.41 -3.00 -7.94
CA TYR A 80 -8.95 -4.17 -7.19
C TYR A 80 -9.16 -4.01 -5.68
N TYR A 81 -8.79 -2.86 -5.12
CA TYR A 81 -8.97 -2.57 -3.70
C TYR A 81 -10.44 -2.67 -3.29
N GLU A 82 -11.36 -2.10 -4.05
CA GLU A 82 -12.79 -2.17 -3.75
C GLU A 82 -13.33 -3.60 -3.86
N HIS A 83 -12.90 -4.38 -4.86
CA HIS A 83 -13.27 -5.81 -4.95
C HIS A 83 -12.79 -6.61 -3.73
N VAL A 84 -11.51 -6.50 -3.36
CA VAL A 84 -10.95 -7.23 -2.21
C VAL A 84 -11.60 -6.78 -0.90
N LYS A 85 -11.82 -5.48 -0.72
CA LYS A 85 -12.50 -4.92 0.45
C LYS A 85 -13.94 -5.43 0.58
N SER A 86 -14.66 -5.56 -0.54
CA SER A 86 -16.03 -6.12 -0.54
C SER A 86 -16.05 -7.61 -0.18
N ALA A 87 -14.99 -8.36 -0.53
CA ALA A 87 -14.87 -9.78 -0.25
C ALA A 87 -14.33 -10.07 1.18
N LEU A 88 -13.64 -9.10 1.81
CA LEU A 88 -12.99 -9.24 3.10
C LEU A 88 -13.59 -8.26 4.14
N PRO A 89 -14.67 -8.65 4.86
CA PRO A 89 -15.39 -7.73 5.76
C PRO A 89 -14.55 -7.20 6.92
N TYR A 90 -13.48 -7.91 7.32
CA TYR A 90 -12.57 -7.51 8.40
C TYR A 90 -11.38 -6.68 7.94
N LEU A 91 -11.30 -6.31 6.66
CA LEU A 91 -10.14 -5.62 6.11
C LEU A 91 -9.83 -4.31 6.85
N ASN A 92 -10.85 -3.51 7.13
CA ASN A 92 -10.71 -2.25 7.86
C ASN A 92 -10.30 -2.47 9.33
N GLU A 93 -10.76 -3.54 9.97
CA GLU A 93 -10.38 -3.87 11.34
C GLU A 93 -8.88 -4.22 11.42
N VAL A 94 -8.40 -5.02 10.46
CA VAL A 94 -7.00 -5.45 10.40
C VAL A 94 -6.07 -4.28 10.04
N HIS A 95 -6.43 -3.48 9.02
CA HIS A 95 -5.53 -2.47 8.47
C HIS A 95 -5.72 -1.07 9.04
N GLY A 96 -6.86 -0.77 9.66
CA GLY A 96 -7.19 0.56 10.22
C GLY A 96 -6.07 1.16 11.07
N PRO A 97 -5.56 0.44 12.10
CA PRO A 97 -4.46 0.94 12.93
C PRO A 97 -3.18 1.25 12.13
N ALA A 98 -2.86 0.42 11.12
CA ALA A 98 -1.68 0.61 10.28
C ALA A 98 -1.85 1.82 9.33
N ILE A 99 -3.04 2.00 8.76
CA ILE A 99 -3.39 3.17 7.93
C ILE A 99 -3.24 4.45 8.75
N ASP A 100 -3.81 4.50 9.95
CA ASP A 100 -3.75 5.69 10.81
C ASP A 100 -2.32 6.03 11.22
N CYS A 101 -1.52 5.01 11.56
CA CYS A 101 -0.10 5.19 11.82
C CYS A 101 0.63 5.74 10.57
N SER A 102 0.37 5.16 9.40
CA SER A 102 0.99 5.59 8.14
C SER A 102 0.64 7.05 7.78
N LYS A 103 -0.62 7.46 7.94
CA LYS A 103 -1.06 8.86 7.75
C LYS A 103 -0.33 9.82 8.68
N GLN A 104 -0.16 9.47 9.94
CA GLN A 104 0.56 10.29 10.91
C GLN A 104 2.04 10.43 10.55
N ILE A 105 2.68 9.35 10.09
CA ILE A 105 4.08 9.38 9.62
C ILE A 105 4.18 10.26 8.38
N TRP A 106 3.31 10.05 7.38
CA TRP A 106 3.31 10.80 6.13
C TRP A 106 3.13 12.31 6.35
N ALA A 107 2.21 12.71 7.25
CA ALA A 107 2.00 14.11 7.60
C ALA A 107 3.23 14.78 8.25
N ARG A 108 4.11 14.01 8.90
CA ARG A 108 5.37 14.54 9.47
C ARG A 108 6.50 14.67 8.44
N LEU A 109 6.38 13.99 7.31
CA LEU A 109 7.38 13.99 6.24
C LEU A 109 7.10 15.03 5.14
N LYS A 110 5.88 15.60 5.11
CA LYS A 110 5.54 16.78 4.30
C LYS A 110 6.14 18.04 4.93
#